data_AF-A0A7V5X2V5-F1
#
_entry.id   AF-A0A7V5X2V5-F1
#
_cell.length_a   1.000
_cell.length_b   1.000
_cell.length_c   1.000
_cell.angle_alpha   90.00
_cell.angle_beta   90.00
_cell.angle_gamma   90.00
#
_symmetry.space_group_name_H-M   'P 1'
#
loop_
_entity.id
_entity.type
_entity.pdbx_description
1 polymer ?
#
loop_
_entity_poly.entity_id
_entity_poly.type
_entity_poly.pdbx_seq_one_letter_code
_entity_poly.pdbx_strand_id
1 'polypeptide(L)'
;MKLSNMETKRWWIAVAAVVMQLCLGTVYAWSIFKKPMMAAHGWGETQTQGAFMIYAAMFALSVALGGVLVDRKGPRFVGTIGGILFGT
;
A
#
# COMPACT_ATOMS: atom_id res chain seq x y z
N MET A 1 14.53 8.12 -34.64
CA MET A 1 13.50 8.74 -33.76
C MET A 1 12.98 7.71 -32.74
N LYS A 2 13.75 7.37 -31.69
CA LYS A 2 13.33 6.37 -30.67
C LYS A 2 13.75 6.72 -29.22
N LEU A 3 14.41 7.85 -28.99
CA LEU A 3 14.95 8.20 -27.66
C LEU A 3 13.95 8.98 -26.77
N SER A 4 13.02 9.75 -27.35
CA SER A 4 12.03 10.53 -26.57
C SER A 4 10.99 9.67 -25.85
N ASN A 5 10.70 8.47 -26.35
CA ASN A 5 9.69 7.58 -25.77
C ASN A 5 10.10 6.95 -24.44
N MET A 6 11.41 6.91 -24.14
CA MET A 6 11.94 6.31 -22.91
C MET A 6 11.83 7.29 -21.73
N GLU A 7 12.10 8.57 -21.96
CA GLU A 7 11.94 9.65 -20.98
C GLU A 7 10.47 9.77 -20.52
N THR A 8 9.52 9.88 -21.46
CA THR A 8 8.09 9.96 -21.13
C THR A 8 7.61 8.75 -20.32
N LYS A 9 8.06 7.53 -20.65
CA LYS A 9 7.72 6.31 -19.89
C LYS A 9 8.29 6.31 -18.47
N ARG A 10 9.49 6.86 -18.25
CA ARG A 10 10.09 6.98 -16.91
C ARG A 10 9.30 7.93 -16.02
N TRP A 11 8.86 9.06 -16.56
CA TRP A 11 8.01 10.02 -15.85
C TRP A 11 6.64 9.42 -15.48
N TRP A 12 6.04 8.63 -16.38
CA TRP A 12 4.80 7.90 -16.05
C TRP A 12 4.98 6.87 -14.93
N ILE A 13 6.10 6.14 -14.90
CA ILE A 13 6.42 5.21 -13.81
C ILE A 13 6.61 5.97 -12.49
N ALA A 14 7.27 7.14 -12.52
CA ALA A 14 7.45 7.98 -11.34
C ALA A 14 6.09 8.50 -10.81
N VAL A 15 5.21 8.98 -11.68
CA VAL A 15 3.85 9.40 -11.29
C VAL A 15 3.07 8.23 -10.70
N ALA A 16 3.12 7.05 -11.31
CA ALA A 16 2.48 5.85 -10.77
C ALA A 16 3.03 5.47 -9.39
N ALA A 17 4.34 5.57 -9.18
CA ALA A 17 4.96 5.34 -7.88
C ALA A 17 4.47 6.35 -6.82
N VAL A 18 4.37 7.64 -7.18
CA VAL A 18 3.82 8.68 -6.28
C VAL A 18 2.37 8.39 -5.91
N VAL A 19 1.53 8.00 -6.88
CA VAL A 19 0.12 7.63 -6.62
C VAL A 19 0.03 6.43 -5.67
N MET A 20 0.85 5.38 -5.87
CA MET A 20 0.91 4.25 -4.95
C MET A 20 1.35 4.67 -3.54
N GLN A 21 2.29 5.62 -3.43
CA GLN A 21 2.73 6.16 -2.15
C GLN A 21 1.65 6.98 -1.44
N LEU A 22 0.81 7.70 -2.19
CA LEU A 22 -0.35 8.41 -1.63
C LEU A 22 -1.39 7.43 -1.05
N CYS A 23 -1.62 6.28 -1.68
CA CYS A 23 -2.50 5.24 -1.12
C CYS A 23 -1.98 4.73 0.24
N LEU A 24 -0.66 4.63 0.44
CA LEU A 24 -0.09 4.29 1.75
C LEU A 24 -0.30 5.40 2.81
N GLY A 25 -0.53 6.64 2.37
CA GLY A 25 -0.96 7.74 3.25
C GLY A 25 -2.31 7.49 3.95
N THR A 26 -3.15 6.59 3.42
CA THR A 26 -4.41 6.19 4.09
C THR A 26 -4.17 5.54 5.45
N VAL A 27 -3.00 4.92 5.66
CA VAL A 27 -2.62 4.39 6.97
C VAL A 27 -2.44 5.51 7.99
N TYR A 28 -2.09 6.73 7.56
CA TYR A 28 -2.02 7.89 8.45
C TYR A 28 -3.41 8.33 8.97
N ALA A 29 -4.46 8.12 8.17
CA ALA A 29 -5.84 8.39 8.57
C ALA A 29 -6.26 7.54 9.79
N TRP A 30 -5.64 6.37 10.00
CA TRP A 30 -5.83 5.54 11.20
C TRP A 30 -5.68 6.34 12.50
N SER A 31 -4.75 7.29 12.55
CA SER A 31 -4.52 8.10 13.76
C SER A 31 -5.73 8.98 14.12
N ILE A 32 -6.47 9.44 13.10
CA ILE A 32 -7.69 10.25 13.25
C ILE A 32 -8.88 9.35 13.59
N PHE A 33 -8.98 8.18 12.94
CA PHE A 33 -10.04 7.21 13.17
C PHE A 33 -9.92 6.44 14.49
N LYS A 34 -8.72 6.40 15.09
CA LYS A 34 -8.47 5.78 16.40
C LYS A 34 -9.43 6.33 17.47
N LYS A 35 -9.54 7.65 17.61
CA LYS A 35 -10.40 8.31 18.63
C LYS A 35 -11.89 7.95 18.50
N PRO A 36 -12.55 8.11 17.35
CA PRO A 36 -13.96 7.72 17.19
C PRO A 36 -14.16 6.21 17.30
N MET A 37 -13.19 5.38 16.88
CA MET A 37 -13.29 3.92 17.01
C MET A 37 -13.20 3.48 18.48
N MET A 38 -12.32 4.09 19.27
CA MET A 38 -12.26 3.88 20.73
C MET A 38 -13.56 4.31 21.40
N ALA A 39 -14.15 5.44 20.99
CA ALA A 39 -15.42 5.92 21.54
C ALA A 39 -16.62 5.04 21.15
N ALA A 40 -16.64 4.48 19.92
CA ALA A 40 -17.73 3.64 19.43
C ALA A 40 -17.69 2.21 19.98
N HIS A 41 -16.50 1.63 20.17
CA HIS A 41 -16.33 0.25 20.66
C HIS A 41 -15.91 0.15 22.13
N GLY A 42 -15.70 1.29 22.81
CA GLY A 42 -15.22 1.32 24.20
C GLY A 42 -13.79 0.77 24.37
N TRP A 43 -13.01 0.70 23.28
CA TRP A 43 -11.66 0.14 23.32
C TRP A 43 -10.67 1.10 23.98
N GLY A 44 -9.81 0.55 24.83
CA GLY A 44 -8.66 1.24 25.38
C GLY A 44 -7.52 1.39 24.35
N GLU A 45 -6.53 2.19 24.72
CA GLU A 45 -5.39 2.49 23.85
C GLU A 45 -4.57 1.25 23.50
N THR A 46 -4.42 0.33 24.46
CA THR A 46 -3.72 -0.96 24.30
C THR A 46 -4.39 -1.87 23.27
N GLN A 47 -5.72 -1.97 23.29
CA GLN A 47 -6.47 -2.79 22.33
C GLN A 47 -6.36 -2.24 20.91
N THR A 48 -6.39 -0.91 20.78
CA THR A 48 -6.25 -0.26 19.47
C THR A 48 -4.82 -0.36 18.92
N GLN A 49 -3.79 -0.32 19.78
CA GLN A 49 -2.42 -0.65 19.36
C GLN A 49 -2.28 -2.12 18.95
N GLY A 50 -2.91 -3.05 19.67
CA GLY A 50 -2.92 -4.47 19.31
C GLY A 50 -3.48 -4.71 17.91
N ALA A 51 -4.61 -4.07 17.57
CA ALA A 51 -5.18 -4.13 16.22
C ALA A 51 -4.22 -3.57 15.16
N PHE A 52 -3.55 -2.45 15.45
CA PHE A 52 -2.55 -1.86 14.54
C PHE A 52 -1.32 -2.76 14.35
N MET A 53 -0.87 -3.45 15.41
CA MET A 53 0.24 -4.41 15.32
C MET A 53 -0.11 -5.60 14.43
N ILE A 54 -1.34 -6.14 14.55
CA ILE A 54 -1.82 -7.22 13.68
C ILE A 54 -1.86 -6.74 12.23
N TYR A 55 -2.41 -5.54 11.99
CA TYR A 55 -2.41 -4.91 10.67
C TYR A 55 -0.99 -4.78 10.10
N ALA A 56 -0.05 -4.25 10.89
CA ALA A 56 1.34 -4.06 10.47
C ALA A 56 2.04 -5.40 10.17
N ALA A 57 1.78 -6.44 10.97
CA ALA A 57 2.32 -7.78 10.74
C ALA A 57 1.78 -8.39 9.44
N MET A 58 0.48 -8.27 9.18
CA MET A 58 -0.12 -8.73 7.92
C MET A 58 0.42 -7.93 6.73
N PHE A 59 0.56 -6.61 6.87
CA PHE A 59 1.15 -5.76 5.84
C PHE A 59 2.59 -6.17 5.50
N ALA A 60 3.43 -6.41 6.53
CA ALA A 60 4.79 -6.87 6.34
C ALA A 60 4.85 -8.23 5.62
N LEU A 61 3.97 -9.16 5.99
CA LEU A 61 3.86 -10.45 5.32
C LEU A 61 3.46 -10.29 3.85
N SER A 62 2.47 -9.44 3.56
CA SER A 62 2.04 -9.13 2.19
C SER A 62 3.17 -8.50 1.36
N VAL A 63 3.96 -7.60 1.95
CA VAL A 63 5.13 -7.00 1.27
C VAL A 63 6.20 -8.06 1.00
N ALA A 64 6.50 -8.95 1.96
CA ALA A 64 7.47 -10.03 1.78
C ALA A 64 7.05 -11.01 0.67
N LEU A 65 5.79 -11.45 0.69
CA LEU A 65 5.24 -12.32 -0.37
C LEU A 65 5.16 -11.60 -1.72
N GLY A 66 4.79 -10.33 -1.72
CA GLY A 66 4.74 -9.48 -2.90
C GLY A 66 6.11 -9.32 -3.56
N GLY A 67 7.16 -9.09 -2.76
CA GLY A 67 8.55 -9.02 -3.24
C GLY A 67 9.01 -10.31 -3.92
N VAL A 68 8.80 -11.46 -3.26
CA VAL A 68 9.12 -12.77 -3.84
C VAL A 68 8.35 -13.03 -5.15
N LEU A 69 7.09 -12.59 -5.23
CA LEU A 69 6.28 -12.72 -6.43
C LEU A 69 6.77 -11.79 -7.56
N VAL A 70 7.20 -10.58 -7.23
CA VAL A 70 7.81 -9.62 -8.18
C VAL A 70 9.09 -10.20 -8.78
N ASP A 71 9.93 -10.81 -7.95
CA ASP A 71 11.20 -11.41 -8.40
C ASP A 71 10.98 -12.61 -9.33
N ARG A 72 9.93 -13.43 -9.11
CA ARG A 72 9.63 -14.60 -9.95
C ARG A 72 8.87 -14.30 -11.24
N LYS A 73 7.90 -13.38 -11.23
CA LYS A 73 6.99 -13.12 -12.38
C LYS A 73 7.18 -11.76 -13.05
N GLY A 74 8.06 -10.92 -12.50
CA GLY A 74 8.35 -9.59 -12.98
C GLY A 74 7.37 -8.53 -12.47
N PRO A 75 7.86 -7.27 -12.29
CA PRO A 75 7.11 -6.20 -11.62
C PRO A 75 5.83 -5.77 -12.34
N ARG A 76 5.75 -5.93 -13.67
CA ARG A 76 4.55 -5.58 -14.44
C ARG A 76 3.37 -6.49 -14.13
N PHE A 77 3.60 -7.80 -13.98
CA PHE A 77 2.52 -8.75 -13.70
C PHE A 77 1.93 -8.53 -12.31
N VAL A 78 2.80 -8.35 -11.31
CA VAL A 78 2.37 -8.13 -9.93
C VAL A 78 1.70 -6.77 -9.75
N GLY A 79 2.22 -5.72 -10.41
CA GLY A 79 1.61 -4.39 -10.39
C GLY A 79 0.18 -4.37 -10.95
N THR A 80 -0.08 -5.08 -12.05
CA THR A 80 -1.43 -5.13 -12.64
C THR A 80 -2.41 -5.89 -11.74
N ILE A 81 -2.00 -7.01 -11.15
CA ILE A 81 -2.85 -7.76 -10.21
C ILE A 81 -3.14 -6.93 -8.96
N GLY A 82 -2.13 -6.28 -8.39
CA GLY A 82 -2.29 -5.41 -7.23
C GLY A 82 -3.22 -4.22 -7.51
N GLY A 83 -3.09 -3.60 -8.68
CA GLY A 83 -3.97 -2.50 -9.11
C GLY A 83 -5.42 -2.92 -9.30
N ILE A 84 -5.68 -4.12 -9.84
CA ILE A 84 -7.04 -4.66 -9.96
C ILE A 84 -7.61 -4.94 -8.58
N LEU A 85 -6.88 -5.64 -7.71
CA LEU A 85 -7.33 -5.99 -6.36
C LEU A 85 -7.60 -4.77 -5.47
N PHE A 86 -6.88 -3.66 -5.66
CA PHE A 86 -7.08 -2.43 -4.91
C PHE A 86 -8.19 -1.54 -5.50
N GLY A 87 -8.44 -1.66 -6.80
CA GLY A 87 -9.42 -0.84 -7.53
C GLY A 87 -10.82 -1.45 -7.63
N THR A 88 -11.01 -2.73 -7.28
CA THR A 88 -12.31 -3.41 -7.19
C THR A 88 -12.77 -3.51 -5.75
#